data_AF-A0A0V1MAT8-F1
#
_entry.id   AF-A0A0V1MAT8-F1
#
_cell.length_a   1.000
_cell.length_b   1.000
_cell.length_c   1.000
_cell.angle_alpha   90.00
_cell.angle_beta   90.00
_cell.angle_gamma   90.00
#
_symmetry.space_group_name_H-M   'P 1'
#
loop_
_entity.id
_entity.type
_entity.pdbx_description
1 polymer ?
#
loop_
_entity_poly.entity_id
_entity_poly.type
_entity_poly.pdbx_seq_one_letter_code
_entity_poly.pdbx_strand_id
1 'polypeptide(L)'
;LHFLSSRMASAVIIGRLPVDVVAEGITERKLAALHQVDTLNLMLYTILMIMTVLTIWIFKHRRLRFVHETGLTLIYGLIVGLIIKLCTNGNSSGAITADVQLWNTTANVDSPPDFLRLSVPYYDGISKENQSILLRYKFDSNVNVFKEGLLEEKATFDSEIFFNILLPPIIFNAGYSLKKGHFFRNIGSILMYAVCGTSLSVVVVGLIMYGFTSLVRLPFSLNETFLFGAVISATDPITVLAIFNDLKVDSDLFALVFGESALNDAVAIVLSQTIERHSPSPGSEALLFDGRALLNSFGHFFGVFFGSMGIGSLVGCLASLFMKFTKISQYPLLEATYRVGAVLWYMPSTLYVQ
;
A
#
# COMPACT_ATOMS: atom_id res chain seq x y z
N LEU A 1 16.90 70.36 41.32
CA LEU A 1 16.95 70.46 42.79
C LEU A 1 16.43 69.15 43.38
N HIS A 2 17.24 68.55 44.27
CA HIS A 2 16.90 67.53 45.27
C HIS A 2 16.37 66.15 44.82
N PHE A 3 16.81 65.02 45.37
CA PHE A 3 18.03 64.60 46.10
C PHE A 3 17.93 63.06 46.19
N LEU A 4 19.06 62.39 45.98
CA LEU A 4 19.47 61.02 46.37
C LEU A 4 18.47 60.10 47.14
N SER A 5 18.44 58.81 46.78
CA SER A 5 19.17 57.75 47.51
C SER A 5 18.57 56.34 47.33
N SER A 6 19.43 55.39 46.93
CA SER A 6 19.51 54.01 47.41
C SER A 6 18.28 53.08 47.38
N ARG A 7 18.31 52.08 46.49
CA ARG A 7 18.54 50.67 46.89
C ARG A 7 18.70 49.79 45.66
N MET A 8 19.79 49.01 45.63
CA MET A 8 19.93 47.86 44.75
C MET A 8 18.76 46.90 45.01
N ALA A 9 17.96 46.65 43.98
CA ALA A 9 17.09 45.50 43.90
C ALA A 9 17.40 44.82 42.57
N SER A 10 17.95 43.60 42.65
CA SER A 10 18.26 42.74 41.51
C SER A 10 17.06 42.65 40.57
N ALA A 11 17.17 43.31 39.41
CA ALA A 11 16.28 43.08 38.30
C ALA A 11 16.65 41.71 37.70
N VAL A 12 15.96 40.66 38.14
CA VAL A 12 15.90 39.42 37.37
C VAL A 12 15.13 39.78 36.09
N ILE A 13 15.87 40.03 35.02
CA ILE A 13 15.34 40.15 33.67
C ILE A 13 14.82 38.77 33.30
N ILE A 14 13.55 38.49 33.59
CA ILE A 14 12.83 37.38 32.98
C ILE A 14 12.53 37.82 31.54
N GLY A 15 13.54 37.69 30.68
CA GLY A 15 13.36 37.86 29.25
C GLY A 15 12.46 36.73 28.75
N ARG A 16 11.19 37.02 28.49
CA ARG A 16 10.39 36.19 27.57
C ARG A 16 11.10 36.25 26.22
N LEU A 17 11.69 35.13 25.81
CA LEU A 17 12.19 34.95 24.45
C LEU A 17 11.05 35.28 23.46
N PRO A 18 11.34 35.92 22.32
CA PRO A 18 10.33 36.18 21.31
C PRO A 18 9.62 34.87 20.94
N VAL A 19 8.30 34.91 20.77
CA VAL A 19 7.47 33.71 20.50
C VAL A 19 7.98 32.95 19.27
N ASP A 20 8.56 33.67 18.29
CA ASP A 20 9.18 33.10 17.10
C ASP A 20 10.40 32.21 17.44
N VAL A 21 11.23 32.61 18.42
CA VAL A 21 12.40 31.84 18.87
C VAL A 21 11.97 30.59 19.65
N VAL A 22 10.85 30.67 20.37
CA VAL A 22 10.28 29.51 21.07
C VAL A 22 9.66 28.53 20.06
N ALA A 23 8.96 29.03 19.04
CA ALA A 23 8.39 28.21 17.97
C ALA A 23 9.49 27.57 17.09
N GLU A 24 10.55 28.30 16.78
CA GLU A 24 11.73 27.81 16.06
C GLU A 24 12.41 26.69 16.87
N GLY A 25 12.65 26.88 18.17
CA GLY A 25 13.24 25.85 19.02
C GLY A 25 12.39 24.58 19.19
N ILE A 26 11.05 24.69 19.12
CA ILE A 26 10.16 23.52 19.11
C ILE A 26 10.24 22.80 17.76
N THR A 27 10.29 23.56 16.66
CA THR A 27 10.41 23.02 15.30
C THR A 27 11.74 22.29 15.12
N GLU A 28 12.85 22.86 15.58
CA GLU A 28 14.17 22.22 15.56
C GLU A 28 14.20 20.91 16.37
N ARG A 29 13.56 20.88 17.55
CA ARG A 29 13.46 19.66 18.37
C ARG A 29 12.60 18.59 17.69
N LYS A 30 11.50 18.98 17.03
CA LYS A 30 10.70 18.06 16.21
C LYS A 30 11.51 17.51 15.03
N LEU A 31 12.23 18.37 14.28
CA LEU A 31 13.13 17.93 13.20
C LEU A 31 14.21 16.97 13.72
N ALA A 32 14.84 17.26 14.87
CA ALA A 32 15.85 16.40 15.45
C ALA A 32 15.30 15.02 15.85
N ALA A 33 14.10 14.96 16.43
CA ALA A 33 13.42 13.70 16.73
C ALA A 33 13.07 12.92 15.45
N LEU A 34 12.58 13.59 14.43
CA LEU A 34 12.26 12.99 13.13
C LEU A 34 13.51 12.43 12.45
N HIS A 35 14.64 13.16 12.49
CA HIS A 35 15.92 12.67 11.99
C HIS A 35 16.43 11.43 12.75
N GLN A 36 16.21 11.34 14.07
CA GLN A 36 16.55 10.14 14.84
C GLN A 36 15.73 8.94 14.39
N VAL A 37 14.43 9.12 14.16
CA VAL A 37 13.53 8.07 13.63
C VAL A 37 13.96 7.63 12.23
N ASP A 38 14.29 8.57 11.34
CA ASP A 38 14.77 8.24 9.99
C ASP A 38 16.07 7.45 10.02
N THR A 39 16.98 7.84 10.91
CA THR A 39 18.26 7.13 11.09
C THR A 39 18.02 5.72 11.63
N LEU A 40 17.07 5.53 12.55
CA LEU A 40 16.68 4.21 13.06
C LEU A 40 16.05 3.34 11.97
N ASN A 41 15.19 3.89 11.10
CA ASN A 41 14.60 3.15 9.99
C ASN A 41 15.64 2.77 8.93
N LEU A 42 16.57 3.67 8.59
CA LEU A 42 17.69 3.34 7.71
C LEU A 42 18.59 2.26 8.32
N MET A 43 18.83 2.32 9.63
CA MET A 43 19.57 1.29 10.34
C MET A 43 18.83 -0.06 10.30
N LEU A 44 17.51 -0.06 10.47
CA LEU A 44 16.68 -1.26 10.35
C LEU A 44 16.78 -1.87 8.94
N TYR A 45 16.60 -1.06 7.89
CA TYR A 45 16.69 -1.52 6.50
C TYR A 45 18.07 -2.04 6.13
N THR A 46 19.14 -1.41 6.63
CA THR A 46 20.52 -1.87 6.41
C THR A 46 20.80 -3.18 7.16
N ILE A 47 20.34 -3.34 8.40
CA ILE A 47 20.45 -4.61 9.15
C ILE A 47 19.68 -5.72 8.43
N LEU A 48 18.45 -5.44 7.98
CA LEU A 48 17.66 -6.38 7.17
C LEU A 48 18.41 -6.80 5.90
N MET A 49 18.95 -5.85 5.14
CA MET A 49 19.74 -6.13 3.94
C MET A 49 20.97 -6.98 4.27
N ILE A 50 21.74 -6.65 5.32
CA ILE A 50 22.90 -7.44 5.73
C ILE A 50 22.50 -8.87 6.13
N MET A 51 21.40 -9.02 6.88
CA MET A 51 20.88 -10.33 7.29
C MET A 51 20.41 -11.16 6.09
N THR A 52 19.75 -10.55 5.09
CA THR A 52 19.37 -11.27 3.85
C THR A 52 20.60 -11.74 3.08
N VAL A 53 21.62 -10.89 2.89
CA VAL A 53 22.85 -11.30 2.19
C VAL A 53 23.60 -12.40 2.92
N LEU A 54 23.74 -12.28 4.25
CA LEU A 54 24.39 -13.30 5.08
C LEU A 54 23.67 -14.64 5.01
N THR A 55 22.33 -14.62 5.00
CA THR A 55 21.52 -15.84 4.95
C THR A 55 21.61 -16.50 3.59
N ILE A 56 21.50 -15.75 2.49
CA ILE A 56 21.74 -16.25 1.13
C ILE A 56 23.12 -16.92 1.03
N TRP A 57 24.15 -16.25 1.57
CA TRP A 57 25.50 -16.78 1.59
C TRP A 57 25.60 -18.08 2.41
N ILE A 58 24.98 -18.13 3.58
CA ILE A 58 24.90 -19.33 4.43
C ILE A 58 24.20 -20.48 3.73
N PHE A 59 23.07 -20.24 3.05
CA PHE A 59 22.32 -21.28 2.34
C PHE A 59 23.14 -21.86 1.18
N LYS A 60 23.82 -20.98 0.44
CA LYS A 60 24.75 -21.38 -0.62
C LYS A 60 25.93 -22.20 -0.08
N HIS A 61 26.47 -21.85 1.08
CA HIS A 61 27.64 -22.52 1.66
C HIS A 61 27.29 -23.83 2.38
N ARG A 62 26.11 -23.92 3.02
CA ARG A 62 25.65 -25.10 3.78
C ARG A 62 24.90 -26.14 2.93
N ARG A 63 24.65 -25.88 1.63
CA ARG A 63 23.93 -26.78 0.71
C ARG A 63 22.54 -27.23 1.22
N LEU A 64 21.88 -26.40 2.02
CA LEU A 64 20.54 -26.68 2.52
C LEU A 64 19.53 -26.47 1.38
N ARG A 65 19.11 -27.56 0.73
CA ARG A 65 18.24 -27.54 -0.46
C ARG A 65 16.75 -27.37 -0.14
N PHE A 66 16.36 -27.38 1.14
CA PHE A 66 14.95 -27.44 1.53
C PHE A 66 14.29 -26.08 1.82
N VAL A 67 15.05 -24.98 1.83
CA VAL A 67 14.48 -23.66 2.13
C VAL A 67 14.84 -22.69 1.02
N HIS A 68 13.82 -22.17 0.33
CA HIS A 68 13.98 -21.17 -0.72
C HIS A 68 14.22 -19.78 -0.12
N GLU A 69 15.09 -19.00 -0.75
CA GLU A 69 15.49 -17.65 -0.33
C GLU A 69 14.28 -16.75 -0.06
N THR A 70 13.29 -16.75 -0.96
CA THR A 70 12.08 -15.92 -0.83
C THR A 70 11.23 -16.32 0.39
N GLY A 71 11.17 -17.61 0.74
CA GLY A 71 10.44 -18.07 1.92
C GLY A 71 11.07 -17.57 3.22
N LEU A 72 12.40 -17.49 3.27
CA LEU A 72 13.13 -16.95 4.43
C LEU A 72 12.92 -15.44 4.58
N THR A 73 12.89 -14.70 3.47
CA THR A 73 12.64 -13.25 3.51
C THR A 73 11.28 -12.92 4.13
N LEU A 74 10.24 -13.73 3.86
CA LEU A 74 8.93 -13.59 4.50
C LEU A 74 9.00 -13.82 6.02
N ILE A 75 9.71 -14.86 6.46
CA ILE A 75 9.89 -15.17 7.88
C ILE A 75 10.65 -14.04 8.58
N TYR A 76 11.71 -13.51 7.97
CA TYR A 76 12.45 -12.37 8.51
C TYR A 76 11.57 -11.12 8.60
N GLY A 77 10.79 -10.82 7.56
CA GLY A 77 9.84 -9.71 7.57
C GLY A 77 8.84 -9.82 8.73
N LEU A 78 8.30 -11.03 8.98
CA LEU A 78 7.37 -11.26 10.07
C LEU A 78 8.02 -11.12 11.46
N ILE A 79 9.24 -11.64 11.63
CA ILE A 79 10.00 -11.49 12.88
C ILE A 79 10.33 -10.02 13.14
N VAL A 80 10.79 -9.29 12.11
CA VAL A 80 11.12 -7.87 12.25
C VAL A 80 9.88 -7.03 12.49
N GLY A 81 8.76 -7.29 11.79
CA GLY A 81 7.48 -6.64 12.06
C GLY A 81 6.99 -6.87 13.49
N LEU A 82 7.17 -8.09 14.02
CA LEU A 82 6.86 -8.38 15.42
C LEU A 82 7.78 -7.63 16.38
N ILE A 83 9.09 -7.54 16.09
CA ILE A 83 10.04 -6.78 16.92
C ILE A 83 9.67 -5.29 16.94
N ILE A 84 9.35 -4.69 15.79
CA ILE A 84 8.91 -3.30 15.70
C ILE A 84 7.65 -3.09 16.55
N LYS A 85 6.65 -3.97 16.40
CA LYS A 85 5.41 -3.91 17.18
C LYS A 85 5.66 -4.02 18.69
N LEU A 86 6.55 -4.91 19.11
CA LEU A 86 6.89 -5.09 20.52
C LEU A 86 7.73 -3.93 21.09
N CYS A 87 8.60 -3.34 20.28
CA CYS A 87 9.41 -2.18 20.64
C CYS A 87 8.59 -0.88 20.68
N THR A 88 7.53 -0.77 19.89
CA THR A 88 6.65 0.41 19.82
C THR A 88 5.47 0.37 20.81
N ASN A 89 5.49 -0.53 21.81
CA ASN A 89 4.48 -0.68 22.87
C ASN A 89 4.37 0.52 23.85
N GLY A 90 4.42 1.76 23.36
CA GLY A 90 4.09 2.96 24.11
C GLY A 90 3.06 3.76 23.33
N ASN A 91 1.82 3.83 23.83
CA ASN A 91 0.69 4.63 23.35
C ASN A 91 0.96 5.43 22.06
N SER A 92 0.83 4.76 20.91
CA SER A 92 0.77 5.40 19.60
C SER A 92 -0.45 6.31 19.58
N SER A 93 -0.26 7.57 19.99
CA SER A 93 -1.20 8.62 19.65
C SER A 93 -1.00 8.85 18.16
N GLY A 94 -1.94 8.40 17.33
CA GLY A 94 -1.90 8.66 15.89
C GLY A 94 -1.84 10.16 15.60
N ALA A 95 -1.52 10.53 14.36
CA ALA A 95 -1.41 11.91 13.91
C ALA A 95 -2.53 12.78 14.50
N ILE A 96 -2.16 13.85 15.19
CA ILE A 96 -3.12 14.66 15.94
C ILE A 96 -3.79 15.60 14.93
N THR A 97 -5.00 15.25 14.52
CA THR A 97 -5.83 16.11 13.67
C THR A 97 -6.59 17.10 14.55
N ALA A 98 -6.38 18.40 14.34
CA ALA A 98 -7.18 19.43 15.00
C ALA A 98 -8.15 20.08 14.00
N ASP A 99 -9.40 20.25 14.42
CA ASP A 99 -10.37 21.01 13.65
C ASP A 99 -10.07 22.51 13.72
N VAL A 100 -10.12 23.18 12.57
CA VAL A 100 -9.98 24.65 12.51
C VAL A 100 -11.22 25.30 13.16
N GLN A 101 -11.03 25.89 14.34
CA GLN A 101 -12.09 26.57 15.08
C GLN A 101 -12.25 28.04 14.65
N LEU A 102 -13.43 28.63 14.88
CA LEU A 102 -13.67 30.06 14.62
C LEU A 102 -12.78 30.95 15.50
N TRP A 103 -12.50 32.16 15.02
CA TRP A 103 -11.59 33.15 15.62
C TRP A 103 -11.85 33.54 17.09
N ASN A 104 -12.97 33.12 17.67
CA ASN A 104 -13.39 33.45 19.03
C ASN A 104 -13.44 32.23 19.97
N THR A 105 -12.95 31.06 19.51
CA THR A 105 -12.94 29.81 20.28
C THR A 105 -11.50 29.33 20.43
N THR A 106 -11.02 29.26 21.67
CA THR A 106 -9.69 28.72 21.99
C THR A 106 -9.80 27.22 22.24
N ALA A 107 -9.17 26.41 21.38
CA ALA A 107 -8.97 24.99 21.65
C ALA A 107 -7.64 24.81 22.39
N ASN A 108 -7.68 24.17 23.55
CA ASN A 108 -6.47 23.80 24.27
C ASN A 108 -5.94 22.52 23.64
N VAL A 109 -4.84 22.63 22.88
CA VAL A 109 -4.17 21.48 22.25
C VAL A 109 -2.78 21.40 22.84
N ASP A 110 -2.44 20.25 23.43
CA ASP A 110 -1.18 20.05 24.15
C ASP A 110 0.05 20.08 23.25
N SER A 111 -0.12 19.94 21.93
CA SER A 111 0.93 20.01 20.92
C SER A 111 0.42 20.62 19.60
N PRO A 112 1.31 21.10 18.71
CA PRO A 112 0.91 21.52 17.37
C PRO A 112 0.40 20.30 16.58
N PRO A 113 -0.82 20.34 16.00
CA PRO A 113 -1.42 19.25 15.23
C PRO A 113 -0.68 19.04 13.90
N ASP A 114 -0.61 17.78 13.45
CA ASP A 114 0.06 17.40 12.19
C ASP A 114 -0.78 17.76 10.97
N PHE A 115 -2.10 17.69 11.12
CA PHE A 115 -3.06 18.05 10.08
C PHE A 115 -4.17 18.93 10.65
N LEU A 116 -4.52 19.98 9.91
CA LEU A 116 -5.68 20.81 10.20
C LEU A 116 -6.85 20.36 9.34
N ARG A 117 -7.95 19.94 9.97
CA ARG A 117 -9.16 19.59 9.26
C ARG A 117 -10.00 20.83 9.04
N LEU A 118 -10.21 21.17 7.77
CA LEU A 118 -11.05 22.28 7.34
C LEU A 118 -12.38 21.72 6.82
N SER A 119 -13.48 22.06 7.49
CA SER A 119 -14.82 21.79 6.95
C SER A 119 -15.25 22.95 6.05
N VAL A 120 -15.17 22.77 4.73
CA VAL A 120 -15.68 23.76 3.77
C VAL A 120 -17.16 23.44 3.49
N PRO A 121 -18.11 24.35 3.78
CA PRO A 121 -19.50 24.13 3.42
C PRO A 121 -19.64 24.07 1.89
N TYR A 122 -20.28 23.01 1.38
CA TYR A 122 -20.61 22.84 -0.03
C TYR A 122 -21.76 23.78 -0.39
N TYR A 123 -21.50 24.79 -1.24
CA TYR A 123 -22.52 25.70 -1.74
C TYR A 123 -22.99 25.25 -3.11
N ASP A 124 -24.28 24.94 -3.22
CA ASP A 124 -24.91 24.55 -4.49
C ASP A 124 -24.85 25.69 -5.52
N GLY A 125 -24.60 25.32 -6.78
CA GLY A 125 -23.91 26.12 -7.79
C GLY A 125 -24.70 27.27 -8.44
N ILE A 126 -25.15 28.26 -7.68
CA ILE A 126 -25.85 29.44 -8.25
C ILE A 126 -25.15 30.79 -7.92
N SER A 127 -24.18 30.84 -7.01
CA SER A 127 -23.40 32.07 -6.78
C SER A 127 -22.03 32.02 -7.46
N LYS A 128 -21.92 32.65 -8.64
CA LYS A 128 -20.65 32.93 -9.33
C LYS A 128 -19.88 34.06 -8.62
N GLU A 129 -19.38 33.81 -7.41
CA GLU A 129 -18.33 34.65 -6.83
C GLU A 129 -17.15 33.79 -6.43
N ASN A 130 -15.99 34.03 -7.07
CA ASN A 130 -14.71 33.48 -6.65
C ASN A 130 -14.36 34.10 -5.29
N GLN A 131 -14.74 33.44 -4.20
CA GLN A 131 -14.37 33.89 -2.86
C GLN A 131 -13.05 33.25 -2.43
N SER A 132 -12.05 34.08 -2.13
CA SER A 132 -10.79 33.64 -1.53
C SER A 132 -10.90 33.70 0.00
N ILE A 133 -10.71 32.56 0.67
CA ILE A 133 -10.70 32.49 2.14
C ILE A 133 -9.25 32.65 2.62
N LEU A 134 -9.01 33.63 3.51
CA LEU A 134 -7.71 33.87 4.13
C LEU A 134 -7.74 33.40 5.58
N LEU A 135 -6.93 32.39 5.91
CA LEU A 135 -6.86 31.77 7.23
C LEU A 135 -5.60 32.25 7.96
N ARG A 136 -5.75 32.70 9.21
CA ARG A 136 -4.63 33.06 10.10
C ARG A 136 -4.69 32.16 11.33
N TYR A 137 -3.61 31.46 11.61
CA TYR A 137 -3.46 30.64 12.82
C TYR A 137 -2.37 31.21 13.74
N LYS A 138 -2.49 30.95 15.05
CA LYS A 138 -1.52 31.33 16.08
C LYS A 138 -1.44 30.23 17.12
N PHE A 139 -0.23 29.72 17.40
CA PHE A 139 0.01 28.73 18.44
C PHE A 139 0.55 29.41 19.71
N ASP A 140 0.02 29.02 20.87
CA ASP A 140 0.51 29.44 22.19
C ASP A 140 0.66 28.17 23.04
N SER A 141 1.89 27.69 23.25
CA SER A 141 2.13 26.38 23.88
C SER A 141 2.72 26.52 25.28
N ASN A 142 2.12 25.83 26.26
CA ASN A 142 2.77 25.50 27.52
C ASN A 142 3.36 24.08 27.38
N VAL A 143 4.66 23.96 27.63
CA VAL A 143 5.46 22.80 27.20
C VAL A 143 5.19 21.59 28.09
N ASN A 144 4.54 20.56 27.54
CA ASN A 144 4.74 19.17 27.93
C ASN A 144 5.13 18.36 26.69
N VAL A 145 6.28 17.70 26.76
CA VAL A 145 6.90 16.98 25.67
C VAL A 145 6.18 15.64 25.46
N PHE A 146 5.56 15.45 24.30
CA PHE A 146 4.99 14.17 23.87
C PHE A 146 5.90 13.45 22.86
N LYS A 147 5.98 12.13 22.98
CA LYS A 147 6.64 11.21 22.05
C LYS A 147 5.60 10.69 21.06
N GLU A 148 5.80 10.93 19.77
CA GLU A 148 4.99 10.40 18.66
C GLU A 148 5.45 8.99 18.27
N GLY A 149 4.51 8.12 17.89
CA GLY A 149 4.75 6.76 17.36
C GLY A 149 5.26 6.73 15.92
N LEU A 150 6.14 7.66 15.54
CA LEU A 150 6.64 7.89 14.17
C LEU A 150 7.35 6.68 13.53
N LEU A 151 7.83 5.74 14.35
CA LEU A 151 8.50 4.53 13.86
C LEU A 151 7.53 3.58 13.16
N GLU A 152 6.29 3.46 13.64
CA GLU A 152 5.31 2.52 13.07
C GLU A 152 4.76 3.03 11.73
N GLU A 153 4.50 4.34 11.65
CA GLU A 153 4.09 5.00 10.40
C GLU A 153 5.21 4.97 9.35
N LYS A 154 6.44 5.34 9.70
CA LYS A 154 7.57 5.35 8.74
C LYS A 154 8.14 3.97 8.41
N ALA A 155 7.90 2.96 9.25
CA ALA A 155 8.26 1.57 8.93
C ALA A 155 7.21 0.87 8.06
N THR A 156 6.00 1.44 7.94
CA THR A 156 4.99 0.95 7.01
C THR A 156 5.39 1.36 5.60
N PHE A 157 5.60 0.38 4.73
CA PHE A 157 5.95 0.63 3.33
C PHE A 157 4.74 1.19 2.58
N ASP A 158 4.96 2.21 1.76
CA ASP A 158 3.90 2.77 0.94
C ASP A 158 3.44 1.76 -0.12
N SER A 159 2.19 1.32 0.01
CA SER A 159 1.57 0.39 -0.93
C SER A 159 1.56 0.93 -2.36
N GLU A 160 1.47 2.25 -2.56
CA GLU A 160 1.49 2.83 -3.90
C GLU A 160 2.83 2.60 -4.58
N ILE A 161 3.95 2.75 -3.85
CA ILE A 161 5.28 2.47 -4.39
C ILE A 161 5.41 0.97 -4.73
N PHE A 162 4.84 0.10 -3.90
CA PHE A 162 4.88 -1.35 -4.13
C PHE A 162 4.15 -1.71 -5.43
N PHE A 163 2.88 -1.31 -5.54
CA PHE A 163 2.03 -1.65 -6.67
C PHE A 163 2.47 -0.94 -7.96
N ASN A 164 2.92 0.31 -7.88
CA ASN A 164 3.23 1.11 -9.06
C ASN A 164 4.67 0.96 -9.57
N ILE A 165 5.63 0.55 -8.73
CA ILE A 165 7.04 0.49 -9.11
C ILE A 165 7.61 -0.92 -9.01
N LEU A 166 7.35 -1.64 -7.91
CA LEU A 166 8.01 -2.93 -7.64
C LEU A 166 7.32 -4.12 -8.32
N LEU A 167 5.99 -4.16 -8.31
CA LEU A 167 5.22 -5.31 -8.76
C LEU A 167 5.31 -5.56 -10.28
N PRO A 168 5.23 -4.53 -11.16
CA PRO A 168 5.16 -4.83 -12.60
C PRO A 168 6.47 -5.29 -13.27
N PRO A 169 7.67 -4.86 -12.87
CA PRO A 169 8.91 -5.52 -13.32
C PRO A 169 8.95 -7.01 -12.98
N ILE A 170 8.40 -7.41 -11.82
CA ILE A 170 8.33 -8.81 -11.39
C ILE A 170 7.38 -9.60 -12.31
N ILE A 171 6.16 -9.07 -12.52
CA ILE A 171 5.16 -9.69 -13.42
C ILE A 171 5.69 -9.76 -14.86
N PHE A 172 6.35 -8.70 -15.33
CA PHE A 172 6.93 -8.66 -16.67
C PHE A 172 8.02 -9.73 -16.83
N ASN A 173 8.94 -9.88 -15.87
CA ASN A 173 9.98 -10.91 -15.93
C ASN A 173 9.40 -12.33 -15.91
N ALA A 174 8.37 -12.57 -15.09
CA ALA A 174 7.68 -13.85 -15.02
C ALA A 174 6.94 -14.16 -16.34
N GLY A 175 6.22 -13.18 -16.90
CA GLY A 175 5.55 -13.30 -18.19
C GLY A 175 6.52 -13.46 -19.37
N TYR A 176 7.68 -12.80 -19.34
CA TYR A 176 8.71 -12.93 -20.37
C TYR A 176 9.37 -14.32 -20.36
N SER A 177 9.56 -14.90 -19.18
CA SER A 177 10.16 -16.23 -19.00
C SER A 177 9.19 -17.38 -19.32
N LEU A 178 7.90 -17.07 -19.53
CA LEU A 178 6.86 -18.05 -19.77
C LEU A 178 6.96 -18.69 -21.17
N LYS A 179 6.89 -20.02 -21.23
CA LYS A 179 6.81 -20.77 -22.50
C LYS A 179 5.42 -20.62 -23.12
N LYS A 180 5.28 -19.64 -24.01
CA LYS A 180 4.03 -19.22 -24.67
C LYS A 180 3.17 -20.38 -25.19
N GLY A 181 3.78 -21.39 -25.83
CA GLY A 181 3.04 -22.51 -26.43
C GLY A 181 2.25 -23.36 -25.42
N HIS A 182 2.77 -23.57 -24.22
CA HIS A 182 2.10 -24.35 -23.17
C HIS A 182 0.99 -23.56 -22.49
N PHE A 183 1.22 -22.26 -22.27
CA PHE A 183 0.24 -21.37 -21.66
C PHE A 183 -1.03 -21.23 -22.52
N PHE A 184 -0.90 -20.94 -23.82
CA PHE A 184 -2.07 -20.76 -24.69
C PHE A 184 -2.83 -22.06 -24.94
N ARG A 185 -2.16 -23.22 -24.88
CA ARG A 185 -2.83 -24.52 -25.00
C ARG A 185 -3.72 -24.84 -23.78
N ASN A 186 -3.32 -24.36 -22.60
CA ASN A 186 -4.01 -24.64 -21.33
C ASN A 186 -4.84 -23.46 -20.83
N ILE A 187 -5.07 -22.42 -21.65
CA ILE A 187 -5.77 -21.19 -21.24
C ILE A 187 -7.17 -21.45 -20.70
N GLY A 188 -7.88 -22.45 -21.25
CA GLY A 188 -9.21 -22.83 -20.78
C GLY A 188 -9.18 -23.36 -19.34
N SER A 189 -8.23 -24.23 -19.02
CA SER A 189 -8.06 -24.74 -17.65
C SER A 189 -7.65 -23.63 -16.68
N ILE A 190 -6.75 -22.75 -17.11
CA ILE A 190 -6.29 -21.59 -16.32
C ILE A 190 -7.48 -20.69 -15.98
N LEU A 191 -8.30 -20.33 -16.97
CA LEU A 191 -9.47 -19.48 -16.77
C LEU A 191 -10.52 -20.15 -15.89
N MET A 192 -10.71 -21.47 -16.04
CA MET A 192 -11.61 -22.24 -15.18
C MET A 192 -11.16 -22.19 -13.71
N TYR A 193 -9.87 -22.42 -13.44
CA TYR A 193 -9.35 -22.35 -12.07
C TYR A 193 -9.37 -20.93 -11.51
N ALA A 194 -8.96 -19.93 -12.28
CA ALA A 194 -8.94 -18.54 -11.83
C ALA A 194 -10.34 -17.96 -11.58
N VAL A 195 -11.33 -18.28 -12.43
CA VAL A 195 -12.68 -17.71 -12.27
C VAL A 195 -13.52 -18.57 -11.33
N CYS A 196 -13.67 -19.87 -11.65
CA CYS A 196 -14.55 -20.74 -10.89
C CYS A 196 -13.90 -21.18 -9.56
N GLY A 197 -12.59 -21.44 -9.56
CA GLY A 197 -11.87 -21.83 -8.34
C GLY A 197 -11.85 -20.70 -7.31
N THR A 198 -11.52 -19.48 -7.72
CA THR A 198 -11.53 -18.30 -6.84
C THR A 198 -12.94 -17.97 -6.37
N SER A 199 -13.94 -17.96 -7.24
CA SER A 199 -15.34 -17.73 -6.85
C SER A 199 -15.83 -18.77 -5.81
N LEU A 200 -15.48 -20.04 -6.01
CA LEU A 200 -15.80 -21.10 -5.05
C LEU A 200 -15.04 -20.90 -3.72
N SER A 201 -13.77 -20.50 -3.76
CA SER A 201 -12.97 -20.19 -2.58
C SER A 201 -13.60 -19.07 -1.75
N VAL A 202 -14.02 -17.96 -2.38
CA VAL A 202 -14.69 -16.84 -1.69
C VAL A 202 -15.94 -17.32 -0.96
N VAL A 203 -16.78 -18.10 -1.64
CA VAL A 203 -18.02 -18.61 -1.04
C VAL A 203 -17.73 -19.56 0.12
N VAL A 204 -16.81 -20.52 -0.05
CA VAL A 204 -16.48 -21.50 0.97
C VAL A 204 -15.84 -20.84 2.19
N VAL A 205 -14.81 -20.01 1.99
CA VAL A 205 -14.11 -19.31 3.07
C VAL A 205 -15.04 -18.34 3.80
N GLY A 206 -15.86 -17.59 3.05
CA GLY A 206 -16.82 -16.67 3.66
C GLY A 206 -17.90 -17.37 4.48
N LEU A 207 -18.43 -18.51 4.01
CA LEU A 207 -19.38 -19.32 4.78
C LEU A 207 -18.76 -19.93 6.04
N ILE A 208 -17.52 -20.43 5.95
CA ILE A 208 -16.79 -20.93 7.11
C ILE A 208 -16.59 -19.81 8.13
N MET A 209 -16.22 -18.61 7.68
CA MET A 209 -16.01 -17.46 8.55
C MET A 209 -17.33 -16.96 9.16
N TYR A 210 -18.42 -16.98 8.41
CA TYR A 210 -19.75 -16.68 8.93
C TYR A 210 -20.19 -17.69 10.01
N GLY A 211 -19.95 -18.98 9.78
CA GLY A 211 -20.20 -20.02 10.78
C GLY A 211 -19.40 -19.82 12.06
N PHE A 212 -18.10 -19.48 11.94
CA PHE A 212 -17.24 -19.22 13.08
C PHE A 212 -17.66 -17.96 13.86
N THR A 213 -17.94 -16.85 13.17
CA THR A 213 -18.39 -15.60 13.81
C THR A 213 -19.74 -15.75 14.49
N SER A 214 -20.67 -16.50 13.90
CA SER A 214 -21.95 -16.84 14.52
C SER A 214 -21.77 -17.70 15.78
N LEU A 215 -20.78 -18.60 15.81
CA LEU A 215 -20.48 -19.43 16.99
C LEU A 215 -19.91 -18.58 18.14
N VAL A 216 -19.03 -17.63 17.82
CA VAL A 216 -18.39 -16.72 18.79
C VAL A 216 -19.29 -15.52 19.16
N ARG A 217 -20.45 -15.37 18.51
CA ARG A 217 -21.40 -14.25 18.68
C ARG A 217 -20.78 -12.88 18.39
N LEU A 218 -19.95 -12.81 17.36
CA LEU A 218 -19.42 -11.53 16.87
C LEU A 218 -20.41 -10.91 15.88
N PRO A 219 -20.66 -9.59 15.93
CA PRO A 219 -21.66 -8.92 15.09
C PRO A 219 -21.13 -8.63 13.68
N PHE A 220 -20.62 -9.65 12.98
CA PHE A 220 -20.17 -9.50 11.59
C PHE A 220 -21.32 -9.81 10.63
N SER A 221 -21.48 -8.94 9.62
CA SER A 221 -22.43 -9.18 8.55
C SER A 221 -21.92 -10.25 7.59
N LEU A 222 -22.83 -10.97 6.96
CA LEU A 222 -22.51 -11.97 5.95
C LEU A 222 -21.71 -11.36 4.77
N ASN A 223 -21.99 -10.11 4.41
CA ASN A 223 -21.21 -9.38 3.39
C ASN A 223 -19.76 -9.15 3.82
N GLU A 224 -19.51 -8.81 5.09
CA GLU A 224 -18.16 -8.60 5.63
C GLU A 224 -17.37 -9.92 5.63
N THR A 225 -18.04 -11.04 5.92
CA THR A 225 -17.39 -12.36 5.87
C THR A 225 -17.09 -12.82 4.45
N PHE A 226 -17.92 -12.50 3.46
CA PHE A 226 -17.60 -12.76 2.06
C PHE A 226 -16.53 -11.82 1.51
N LEU A 227 -16.50 -10.56 1.95
CA LEU A 227 -15.43 -9.62 1.61
C LEU A 227 -14.08 -10.15 2.11
N PHE A 228 -14.04 -10.67 3.35
CA PHE A 228 -12.88 -11.36 3.89
C PHE A 228 -12.46 -12.57 3.04
N GLY A 229 -13.44 -13.39 2.63
CA GLY A 229 -13.19 -14.51 1.71
C GLY A 229 -12.63 -14.09 0.36
N ALA A 230 -13.07 -12.95 -0.18
CA ALA A 230 -12.58 -12.40 -1.43
C ALA A 230 -11.13 -11.92 -1.31
N VAL A 231 -10.80 -11.16 -0.26
CA VAL A 231 -9.43 -10.68 0.00
C VAL A 231 -8.43 -11.82 0.18
N ILE A 232 -8.82 -12.91 0.87
CA ILE A 232 -7.92 -14.06 1.11
C ILE A 232 -7.79 -15.01 -0.08
N SER A 233 -8.74 -14.96 -1.03
CA SER A 233 -8.71 -15.87 -2.19
C SER A 233 -7.72 -15.43 -3.28
N ALA A 234 -7.18 -14.22 -3.20
CA ALA A 234 -6.03 -13.78 -3.97
C ALA A 234 -4.79 -14.56 -3.52
N THR A 235 -4.09 -15.26 -4.42
CA THR A 235 -2.93 -16.08 -4.06
C THR A 235 -1.67 -15.64 -4.77
N ASP A 236 -0.58 -15.48 -4.02
CA ASP A 236 0.74 -15.12 -4.56
C ASP A 236 1.59 -16.37 -4.85
N PRO A 237 1.96 -16.65 -6.10
CA PRO A 237 2.66 -17.88 -6.46
C PRO A 237 4.18 -17.70 -6.44
N ILE A 238 4.70 -16.50 -6.14
CA ILE A 238 6.11 -16.12 -6.42
C ILE A 238 7.09 -17.12 -5.78
N THR A 239 6.88 -17.46 -4.50
CA THR A 239 7.74 -18.41 -3.79
C THR A 239 7.63 -19.83 -4.37
N VAL A 240 6.43 -20.25 -4.77
CA VAL A 240 6.20 -21.58 -5.35
C VAL A 240 6.82 -21.69 -6.75
N LEU A 241 6.66 -20.65 -7.58
CA LEU A 241 7.20 -20.60 -8.94
C LEU A 241 8.73 -20.62 -8.93
N ALA A 242 9.35 -19.92 -7.97
CA ALA A 242 10.80 -19.92 -7.84
C ALA A 242 11.33 -21.33 -7.51
N ILE A 243 10.67 -22.05 -6.59
CA ILE A 243 10.96 -23.45 -6.29
C ILE A 243 10.73 -24.36 -7.50
N PHE A 244 9.65 -24.17 -8.26
CA PHE A 244 9.34 -24.96 -9.44
C PHE A 244 10.39 -24.78 -10.55
N ASN A 245 10.92 -23.57 -10.69
CA ASN A 245 12.00 -23.30 -11.63
C ASN A 245 13.30 -24.02 -11.24
N ASP A 246 13.66 -24.00 -9.95
CA ASP A 246 14.83 -24.71 -9.43
C ASP A 246 14.72 -26.24 -9.57
N LEU A 247 13.51 -26.77 -9.31
CA LEU A 247 13.20 -28.19 -9.45
C LEU A 247 12.98 -28.63 -10.91
N LYS A 248 13.00 -27.70 -11.87
CA LYS A 248 12.71 -27.96 -13.30
C LYS A 248 11.41 -28.73 -13.52
N VAL A 249 10.35 -28.29 -12.84
CA VAL A 249 9.01 -28.86 -12.95
C VAL A 249 8.47 -28.71 -14.38
N ASP A 250 7.53 -29.59 -14.75
CA ASP A 250 6.85 -29.55 -16.04
C ASP A 250 6.32 -28.15 -16.38
N SER A 251 6.58 -27.72 -17.62
CA SER A 251 6.22 -26.38 -18.07
C SER A 251 4.71 -26.16 -18.15
N ASP A 252 3.93 -27.25 -18.28
CA ASP A 252 2.46 -27.19 -18.22
C ASP A 252 1.98 -26.84 -16.80
N LEU A 253 2.56 -27.45 -15.75
CA LEU A 253 2.21 -27.15 -14.36
C LEU A 253 2.65 -25.74 -13.95
N PHE A 254 3.85 -25.33 -14.38
CA PHE A 254 4.34 -23.97 -14.16
C PHE A 254 3.40 -22.93 -14.78
N ALA A 255 2.99 -23.14 -16.04
CA ALA A 255 2.09 -22.23 -16.74
C ALA A 255 0.69 -22.18 -16.12
N LEU A 256 0.20 -23.31 -15.59
CA LEU A 256 -1.11 -23.40 -14.96
C LEU A 256 -1.16 -22.64 -13.63
N VAL A 257 -0.18 -22.84 -12.75
CA VAL A 257 -0.09 -22.13 -11.46
C VAL A 257 0.18 -20.65 -11.66
N PHE A 258 1.12 -20.28 -12.55
CA PHE A 258 1.38 -18.87 -12.86
C PHE A 258 0.14 -18.16 -13.39
N GLY A 259 -0.60 -18.80 -14.32
CA GLY A 259 -1.79 -18.23 -14.91
C GLY A 259 -2.98 -18.12 -13.95
N GLU A 260 -3.18 -19.14 -13.11
CA GLU A 260 -4.24 -19.13 -12.09
C GLU A 260 -4.04 -17.98 -11.12
N SER A 261 -2.85 -17.87 -10.52
CA SER A 261 -2.56 -16.83 -9.56
C SER A 261 -2.51 -15.43 -10.16
N ALA A 262 -1.99 -15.26 -11.39
CA ALA A 262 -1.99 -13.95 -12.05
C ALA A 262 -3.39 -13.43 -12.39
N LEU A 263 -4.37 -14.32 -12.62
CA LEU A 263 -5.75 -13.95 -12.92
C LEU A 263 -6.63 -13.89 -11.67
N ASN A 264 -6.34 -14.68 -10.64
CA ASN A 264 -7.18 -14.75 -9.44
C ASN A 264 -7.21 -13.41 -8.68
N ASP A 265 -6.14 -12.63 -8.68
CA ASP A 265 -6.09 -11.32 -8.02
C ASP A 265 -7.15 -10.38 -8.62
N ALA A 266 -7.24 -10.36 -9.95
CA ALA A 266 -8.19 -9.54 -10.66
C ALA A 266 -9.64 -10.01 -10.42
N VAL A 267 -9.86 -11.34 -10.37
CA VAL A 267 -11.17 -11.93 -10.04
C VAL A 267 -11.56 -11.62 -8.58
N ALA A 268 -10.63 -11.73 -7.64
CA ALA A 268 -10.83 -11.43 -6.22
C ALA A 268 -11.22 -9.96 -6.01
N ILE A 269 -10.52 -9.01 -6.65
CA ILE A 269 -10.87 -7.58 -6.61
C ILE A 269 -12.29 -7.35 -7.13
N VAL A 270 -12.68 -7.97 -8.24
CA VAL A 270 -14.03 -7.80 -8.82
C VAL A 270 -15.10 -8.39 -7.91
N LEU A 271 -14.85 -9.54 -7.30
CA LEU A 271 -15.76 -10.15 -6.34
C LEU A 271 -15.91 -9.25 -5.11
N SER A 272 -14.81 -8.71 -4.56
CA SER A 272 -14.83 -7.75 -3.45
C SER A 272 -15.66 -6.50 -3.79
N GLN A 273 -15.41 -5.86 -4.94
CA GLN A 273 -16.18 -4.70 -5.39
C GLN A 273 -17.67 -5.02 -5.59
N THR A 274 -17.99 -6.23 -6.05
CA THR A 274 -19.37 -6.68 -6.22
C THR A 274 -20.07 -6.85 -4.87
N ILE A 275 -19.38 -7.43 -3.89
CA ILE A 275 -19.89 -7.62 -2.53
C ILE A 275 -20.11 -6.26 -1.86
N GLU A 276 -19.17 -5.32 -2.00
CA GLU A 276 -19.28 -3.96 -1.46
C GLU A 276 -20.43 -3.17 -2.05
N ARG A 277 -20.60 -3.20 -3.39
CA ARG A 277 -21.73 -2.55 -4.07
C ARG A 277 -23.08 -3.16 -3.69
N HIS A 278 -23.09 -4.42 -3.24
CA HIS A 278 -24.28 -5.12 -2.80
C HIS A 278 -24.51 -5.01 -1.28
N SER A 279 -23.69 -4.26 -0.53
CA SER A 279 -23.97 -3.94 0.86
C SER A 279 -25.22 -3.06 0.95
N PRO A 280 -26.33 -3.55 1.53
CA PRO A 280 -27.58 -2.82 1.55
C PRO A 280 -27.43 -1.54 2.37
N SER A 281 -27.93 -0.43 1.83
CA SER A 281 -28.28 0.74 2.63
C SER A 281 -29.22 0.29 3.77
N PRO A 282 -29.07 0.79 5.01
CA PRO A 282 -29.80 0.28 6.16
C PRO A 282 -31.31 0.46 5.95
N GLY A 283 -32.01 -0.61 5.56
CA GLY A 283 -33.46 -0.57 5.32
C GLY A 283 -34.00 -1.52 4.24
N SER A 284 -33.18 -2.20 3.44
CA SER A 284 -33.67 -3.18 2.46
C SER A 284 -33.32 -4.61 2.87
N GLU A 285 -34.25 -5.28 3.55
CA GLU A 285 -34.24 -6.74 3.70
C GLU A 285 -34.58 -7.38 2.35
N ALA A 286 -33.56 -7.65 1.54
CA ALA A 286 -33.68 -8.58 0.43
C ALA A 286 -32.36 -9.34 0.26
N LEU A 287 -32.32 -10.51 0.89
CA LEU A 287 -31.35 -11.58 0.68
C LEU A 287 -31.59 -12.22 -0.70
N LEU A 288 -31.54 -11.43 -1.76
CA LEU A 288 -31.63 -11.90 -3.13
C LEU A 288 -30.44 -11.33 -3.87
N PHE A 289 -29.41 -12.16 -3.97
CA PHE A 289 -28.24 -12.00 -4.81
C PHE A 289 -28.71 -11.51 -6.19
N ASP A 290 -28.59 -10.20 -6.43
CA ASP A 290 -29.07 -9.63 -7.70
C ASP A 290 -28.14 -10.12 -8.80
N GLY A 291 -28.56 -11.19 -9.49
CA GLY A 291 -27.81 -11.78 -10.58
C GLY A 291 -27.51 -10.76 -11.68
N ARG A 292 -28.27 -9.66 -11.77
CA ARG A 292 -27.99 -8.55 -12.68
C ARG A 292 -26.80 -7.71 -12.24
N ALA A 293 -26.69 -7.41 -10.94
CA ALA A 293 -25.53 -6.70 -10.39
C ALA A 293 -24.25 -7.53 -10.56
N LEU A 294 -24.32 -8.84 -10.28
CA LEU A 294 -23.22 -9.75 -10.51
C LEU A 294 -22.85 -9.83 -11.98
N LEU A 295 -23.82 -10.03 -12.88
CA LEU A 295 -23.56 -10.09 -14.32
C LEU A 295 -22.95 -8.78 -14.84
N ASN A 296 -23.38 -7.62 -14.33
CA ASN A 296 -22.82 -6.33 -14.69
C ASN A 296 -21.36 -6.19 -14.20
N SER A 297 -21.04 -6.64 -12.99
CA SER A 297 -19.66 -6.66 -12.48
C SER A 297 -18.76 -7.61 -13.29
N PHE A 298 -19.24 -8.81 -13.63
CA PHE A 298 -18.53 -9.73 -14.51
C PHE A 298 -18.34 -9.14 -15.91
N GLY A 299 -19.34 -8.44 -16.45
CA GLY A 299 -19.25 -7.73 -17.72
C GLY A 299 -18.20 -6.62 -17.70
N HIS A 300 -18.18 -5.80 -16.65
CA HIS A 300 -17.17 -4.78 -16.43
C HIS A 300 -15.76 -5.39 -16.32
N PHE A 301 -15.62 -6.50 -15.58
CA PHE A 301 -14.36 -7.23 -15.48
C PHE A 301 -13.84 -7.69 -16.84
N PHE A 302 -14.65 -8.40 -17.63
CA PHE A 302 -14.22 -8.84 -18.96
C PHE A 302 -13.91 -7.65 -19.87
N GLY A 303 -14.66 -6.54 -19.75
CA GLY A 303 -14.38 -5.30 -20.46
C GLY A 303 -12.99 -4.73 -20.14
N VAL A 304 -12.67 -4.57 -18.85
CA VAL A 304 -11.35 -4.08 -18.39
C VAL A 304 -10.24 -5.09 -18.71
N PHE A 305 -10.50 -6.40 -18.55
CA PHE A 305 -9.55 -7.47 -18.83
C PHE A 305 -9.16 -7.54 -20.32
N PHE A 306 -10.14 -7.63 -21.23
CA PHE A 306 -9.84 -7.66 -22.66
C PHE A 306 -9.35 -6.30 -23.17
N GLY A 307 -9.80 -5.19 -22.57
CA GLY A 307 -9.30 -3.85 -22.86
C GLY A 307 -7.82 -3.70 -22.52
N SER A 308 -7.44 -4.03 -21.28
CA SER A 308 -6.03 -4.01 -20.83
C SER A 308 -5.15 -4.99 -21.59
N MET A 309 -5.64 -6.20 -21.88
CA MET A 309 -4.94 -7.16 -22.74
C MET A 309 -4.73 -6.61 -24.16
N GLY A 310 -5.73 -5.94 -24.72
CA GLY A 310 -5.66 -5.31 -26.04
C GLY A 310 -4.61 -4.20 -26.10
N ILE A 311 -4.64 -3.28 -25.13
CA ILE A 311 -3.67 -2.18 -25.04
C ILE A 311 -2.25 -2.74 -24.82
N GLY A 312 -2.08 -3.69 -23.89
CA GLY A 312 -0.78 -4.33 -23.62
C GLY A 312 -0.22 -5.07 -24.84
N SER A 313 -1.08 -5.78 -25.59
CA SER A 313 -0.70 -6.46 -26.83
C SER A 313 -0.29 -5.45 -27.91
N LEU A 314 -1.03 -4.35 -28.06
CA LEU A 314 -0.73 -3.30 -29.02
C LEU A 314 0.62 -2.62 -28.72
N VAL A 315 0.86 -2.26 -27.46
CA VAL A 315 2.14 -1.67 -27.04
C VAL A 315 3.30 -2.67 -27.21
N GLY A 316 3.10 -3.93 -26.85
CA GLY A 316 4.09 -4.99 -27.08
C GLY A 316 4.40 -5.18 -28.56
N CYS A 317 3.40 -5.11 -29.44
CA CYS A 317 3.56 -5.18 -30.88
C CYS A 317 4.33 -3.97 -31.42
N LEU A 318 3.98 -2.75 -30.99
CA LEU A 318 4.68 -1.52 -31.36
C LEU A 318 6.15 -1.54 -30.90
N ALA A 319 6.43 -1.99 -29.67
CA ALA A 319 7.79 -2.13 -29.17
C ALA A 319 8.59 -3.16 -29.97
N SER A 320 7.97 -4.30 -30.31
CA SER A 320 8.59 -5.33 -31.16
C SER A 320 8.89 -4.81 -32.58
N LEU A 321 7.94 -4.06 -33.15
CA LEU A 321 8.07 -3.43 -34.45
C LEU A 321 9.21 -2.40 -34.45
N PHE A 322 9.26 -1.56 -33.41
CA PHE A 322 10.33 -0.57 -33.22
C PHE A 322 11.70 -1.25 -33.13
N MET A 323 11.85 -2.30 -32.31
CA MET A 323 13.10 -3.06 -32.22
C MET A 323 13.53 -3.65 -33.57
N LYS A 324 12.55 -4.12 -34.37
CA LYS A 324 12.81 -4.66 -35.71
C LYS A 324 13.30 -3.60 -36.69
N PHE A 325 12.71 -2.40 -36.68
CA PHE A 325 13.10 -1.32 -37.59
C PHE A 325 14.46 -0.71 -37.22
N THR A 326 14.75 -0.57 -35.94
CA THR A 326 15.96 0.13 -35.47
C THR A 326 17.20 -0.79 -35.42
N LYS A 327 17.08 -2.09 -35.76
CA LYS A 327 18.16 -3.11 -35.70
C LYS A 327 18.96 -3.07 -34.39
N ILE A 328 18.30 -2.74 -33.27
CA ILE A 328 18.92 -2.59 -31.94
C ILE A 328 19.49 -3.91 -31.42
N SER A 329 19.14 -5.05 -32.01
CA SER A 329 19.73 -6.38 -31.75
C SER A 329 21.26 -6.42 -31.86
N GLN A 330 21.89 -5.44 -32.51
CA GLN A 330 23.36 -5.33 -32.57
C GLN A 330 23.99 -4.81 -31.27
N TYR A 331 23.20 -4.19 -30.38
CA TYR A 331 23.66 -3.58 -29.13
C TYR A 331 22.85 -4.12 -27.93
N PRO A 332 23.32 -5.20 -27.27
CA PRO A 332 22.59 -5.89 -26.20
C PRO A 332 22.21 -4.96 -25.02
N LEU A 333 23.08 -4.00 -24.69
CA LEU A 333 22.87 -3.02 -23.62
C LEU A 333 21.74 -2.02 -23.95
N LEU A 334 21.65 -1.61 -25.22
CA LEU A 334 20.60 -0.69 -25.68
C LEU A 334 19.26 -1.42 -25.75
N GLU A 335 19.28 -2.69 -26.18
CA GLU A 335 18.11 -3.55 -26.20
C GLU A 335 17.53 -3.78 -24.80
N ALA A 336 18.38 -4.08 -23.81
CA ALA A 336 17.97 -4.26 -22.42
C ALA A 336 17.40 -2.96 -21.83
N THR A 337 18.08 -1.83 -22.03
CA THR A 337 17.65 -0.52 -21.53
C THR A 337 16.30 -0.11 -22.14
N TYR A 338 16.10 -0.34 -23.44
CA TYR A 338 14.83 -0.05 -24.10
C TYR A 338 13.68 -0.94 -23.60
N ARG A 339 13.92 -2.24 -23.40
CA ARG A 339 12.91 -3.16 -22.84
C ARG A 339 12.46 -2.73 -21.44
N VAL A 340 13.41 -2.44 -20.57
CA VAL A 340 13.12 -1.99 -19.20
C VAL A 340 12.47 -0.61 -19.21
N GLY A 341 12.97 0.31 -20.04
CA GLY A 341 12.41 1.66 -20.19
C GLY A 341 10.99 1.66 -20.77
N ALA A 342 10.66 0.77 -21.70
CA ALA A 342 9.31 0.64 -22.24
C ALA A 342 8.31 0.10 -21.21
N VAL A 343 8.74 -0.84 -20.36
CA VAL A 343 7.94 -1.34 -19.22
C VAL A 343 7.72 -0.21 -18.22
N LEU A 344 8.78 0.53 -17.87
CA LEU A 344 8.70 1.65 -16.92
C LEU A 344 7.85 2.83 -17.45
N TRP A 345 7.88 3.09 -18.76
CA TRP A 345 7.06 4.13 -19.40
C TRP A 345 5.57 3.78 -19.43
N TYR A 346 5.22 2.50 -19.45
CA TYR A 346 3.82 2.04 -19.45
C TYR A 346 3.16 2.12 -18.05
N MET A 347 3.97 2.23 -16.99
CA MET A 347 3.50 2.27 -15.59
C MET A 347 2.57 3.45 -15.26
N PRO A 348 2.87 4.70 -15.67
CA PRO A 348 2.05 5.85 -15.26
C PRO A 348 0.76 5.98 -16.07
N SER A 349 0.63 5.26 -17.19
CA SER A 349 -0.52 5.39 -18.10
C SER A 349 -1.65 4.40 -17.79
N THR A 350 -1.37 3.32 -17.05
CA THR A 350 -2.39 2.42 -16.50
C THR A 350 -3.06 3.00 -15.24
N LEU A 351 -2.45 4.02 -14.62
CA LEU A 351 -2.95 4.76 -13.46
C LEU A 351 -4.24 5.58 -13.70
N TYR A 352 -4.63 5.80 -14.96
CA TYR A 352 -5.85 6.57 -15.29
C TYR A 352 -7.06 5.67 -15.59
N VAL A 353 -6.88 4.35 -15.59
CA VAL A 353 -7.91 3.37 -16.01
C VAL A 353 -8.39 2.50 -14.85
N GLN A 354 -7.65 2.43 -13.74
CA GLN A 354 -8.15 1.94 -12.45
C GLN A 354 -8.69 3.11 -11.65
#